data_AF-A0A5C5XXB2-F1
#
_entry.id   AF-A0A5C5XXB2-F1
#
_cell.length_a   1.000
_cell.length_b   1.000
_cell.length_c   1.000
_cell.angle_alpha   90.00
_cell.angle_beta   90.00
_cell.angle_gamma   90.00
#
_symmetry.space_group_name_H-M   'P 1'
#
loop_
_entity.id
_entity.type
_entity.pdbx_description
1 polymer ?
#
loop_
_entity_poly.entity_id
_entity_poly.type
_entity_poly.pdbx_seq_one_letter_code
_entity_poly.pdbx_strand_id
1 'polypeptide(L)'
;MKFCTRVAWSLIWLAGGVAWGQPVTLRGPGLESGQYEVTTFADGLNFPVGMTSLDDGSVLAAVSNGSSFFGSSSGSIVRLVDADRDGVAELRETLVADVPGGRLSSLKRAGDLVAVTGQGQNVPISFYRISDSPSELLSPLGQLQFTYPSGGWLHPHSSLLLRESPQTDGDYELYFQLGSDANFQATRRTVGLGGTLGLTATLVGEAIHRVTLQDIGSGLVATSHDVVATGLRNPTGLAFHPLTGDLYVGDNGIDGLVDPNEPTSPDEINVLPATDLGGTPESYGFPSTYQEYRSGVDVGSSGLAPLTNFQPLPSPDGAEAEGINEIAFSPPLFGGSLAGGIFAGFHGIYSGGGLSNEENAVAFVDPETGAYFHVIGNDEPAIGHLDGLHSTRDTLFLADISPGGNLSPTNANSGKIYAIRSLIRPGDYNRDGLIDAADYTVWRDTQGESGLGLAADGDGDFAVGLGDYDVWRDAYNAALVAGANRAPAPGAVTLLLIGAVFAIGLCARVRSKNSSDTRFREFTPPLGGSA
;
A
#
# COMPACT_ATOMS: atom_id res chain seq x y z
N MET A 1 -48.25 -31.00 31.47
CA MET A 1 -47.04 -31.46 30.75
C MET A 1 -46.69 -30.38 29.71
N LYS A 2 -45.56 -29.69 29.93
CA LYS A 2 -44.78 -28.82 29.01
C LYS A 2 -45.51 -27.78 28.13
N PHE A 3 -45.44 -26.52 28.54
CA PHE A 3 -45.27 -25.38 27.63
C PHE A 3 -43.86 -24.82 27.86
N CYS A 4 -43.02 -24.83 26.82
CA CYS A 4 -41.66 -24.27 26.85
C CYS A 4 -41.72 -22.77 26.56
N THR A 5 -41.41 -21.95 27.56
CA THR A 5 -41.05 -20.55 27.41
C THR A 5 -39.58 -20.44 27.05
N ARG A 6 -39.26 -19.91 25.85
CA ARG A 6 -37.91 -19.41 25.53
C ARG A 6 -37.82 -17.96 25.97
N VAL A 7 -36.98 -17.70 26.97
CA VAL A 7 -36.56 -16.36 27.39
C VAL A 7 -35.57 -15.84 26.34
N ALA A 8 -35.92 -14.76 25.66
CA ALA A 8 -34.99 -14.02 24.82
C ALA A 8 -34.11 -13.14 25.72
N TRP A 9 -32.80 -13.38 25.68
CA TRP A 9 -31.81 -12.48 26.26
C TRP A 9 -31.50 -11.40 25.21
N SER A 10 -31.97 -10.18 25.45
CA SER A 10 -31.52 -9.00 24.73
C SER A 10 -30.18 -8.56 25.32
N LEU A 11 -29.07 -8.92 24.66
CA LEU A 11 -27.78 -8.28 24.91
C LEU A 11 -27.80 -6.89 24.29
N ILE A 12 -27.76 -5.87 25.14
CA ILE A 12 -27.41 -4.50 24.78
C ILE A 12 -25.91 -4.51 24.46
N TRP A 13 -25.55 -4.34 23.19
CA TRP A 13 -24.18 -4.03 22.80
C TRP A 13 -23.86 -2.62 23.27
N LEU A 14 -23.06 -2.51 24.34
CA LEU A 14 -22.30 -1.30 24.61
C LEU A 14 -21.10 -1.30 23.66
N ALA A 15 -21.11 -0.37 22.70
CA ALA A 15 -19.96 -0.05 21.86
C ALA A 15 -18.83 0.49 22.76
N GLY A 16 -18.03 -0.41 23.28
CA GLY A 16 -16.72 -0.15 23.84
C GLY A 16 -15.70 -0.87 22.97
N GLY A 17 -15.49 -0.36 21.76
CA GLY A 17 -14.34 -0.78 20.95
C GLY A 17 -13.09 -0.43 21.76
N VAL A 18 -12.33 -1.45 22.14
CA VAL A 18 -10.96 -1.25 22.60
C VAL A 18 -10.24 -0.62 21.43
N ALA A 19 -9.79 0.63 21.56
CA ALA A 19 -8.90 1.23 20.58
C ALA A 19 -7.58 0.46 20.65
N TRP A 20 -7.43 -0.53 19.77
CA TRP A 20 -6.14 -1.15 19.51
C TRP A 20 -5.26 -0.06 18.90
N GLY A 21 -4.02 0.09 19.39
CA GLY A 21 -3.07 1.01 18.79
C GLY A 21 -2.87 0.65 17.31
N GLN A 22 -2.62 1.67 16.47
CA GLN A 22 -2.27 1.46 15.06
C GLN A 22 -1.04 0.53 15.00
N PRO A 23 -1.00 -0.45 14.08
CA PRO A 23 0.10 -1.42 14.01
C PRO A 23 1.41 -0.79 13.53
N VAL A 24 1.31 0.33 12.81
CA VAL A 24 2.42 1.17 12.35
C VAL A 24 2.02 2.64 12.49
N THR A 25 2.98 3.49 12.84
CA THR A 25 2.85 4.93 13.02
C THR A 25 3.21 5.65 11.74
N LEU A 26 2.30 6.49 11.26
CA LEU A 26 2.58 7.43 10.16
C LEU A 26 3.09 8.76 10.70
N ARG A 27 4.07 9.35 10.04
CA ARG A 27 4.64 10.65 10.39
C ARG A 27 5.06 11.42 9.16
N GLY A 28 5.10 12.73 9.26
CA GLY A 28 5.44 13.56 8.11
C GLY A 28 4.99 15.00 8.29
N PRO A 29 5.59 15.95 7.54
CA PRO A 29 5.15 17.34 7.56
C PRO A 29 3.69 17.44 7.12
N GLY A 30 2.82 18.01 7.94
CA GLY A 30 1.43 18.26 7.55
C GLY A 30 0.51 17.03 7.54
N LEU A 31 0.97 15.86 8.00
CA LEU A 31 0.09 14.71 8.25
C LEU A 31 -0.83 14.99 9.43
N GLU A 32 -2.14 14.91 9.22
CA GLU A 32 -3.13 15.10 10.26
C GLU A 32 -3.59 13.77 10.86
N SER A 33 -3.79 13.74 12.18
CA SER A 33 -4.32 12.56 12.86
C SER A 33 -5.76 12.27 12.41
N GLY A 34 -6.05 11.03 11.99
CA GLY A 34 -7.39 10.60 11.64
C GLY A 34 -7.77 10.74 10.16
N GLN A 35 -6.85 11.16 9.29
CA GLN A 35 -7.04 11.08 7.83
C GLN A 35 -6.83 9.67 7.28
N TYR A 36 -6.15 8.81 8.03
CA TYR A 36 -5.80 7.46 7.63
C TYR A 36 -6.10 6.46 8.73
N GLU A 37 -6.48 5.26 8.32
CA GLU A 37 -6.59 4.08 9.16
C GLU A 37 -5.53 3.08 8.74
N VAL A 38 -4.74 2.62 9.71
CA VAL A 38 -3.72 1.60 9.52
C VAL A 38 -4.15 0.31 10.19
N THR A 39 -4.19 -0.76 9.42
CA THR A 39 -4.56 -2.12 9.89
C THR A 39 -3.48 -3.13 9.51
N THR A 40 -3.45 -4.25 10.23
CA THR A 40 -2.79 -5.47 9.72
C THR A 40 -3.81 -6.17 8.84
N PHE A 41 -3.74 -5.93 7.54
CA PHE A 41 -4.66 -6.50 6.55
C PHE A 41 -4.59 -8.02 6.51
N ALA A 42 -3.38 -8.58 6.55
CA ALA A 42 -3.18 -10.02 6.64
C ALA A 42 -1.92 -10.37 7.44
N ASP A 43 -1.96 -11.51 8.12
CA ASP A 43 -0.83 -12.05 8.87
C ASP A 43 -0.65 -13.56 8.66
N GLY A 44 0.40 -14.10 9.26
CA GLY A 44 0.69 -15.53 9.15
C GLY A 44 1.12 -15.94 7.74
N LEU A 45 1.57 -14.99 6.92
CA LEU A 45 2.01 -15.23 5.55
C LEU A 45 3.48 -15.62 5.55
N ASN A 46 3.88 -16.47 4.59
CA ASN A 46 5.24 -16.93 4.51
C ASN A 46 6.03 -16.11 3.50
N PHE A 47 6.80 -15.14 4.01
CA PHE A 47 7.59 -14.22 3.19
C PHE A 47 6.75 -13.59 2.06
N PRO A 48 5.65 -12.87 2.41
CA PRO A 48 4.81 -12.21 1.42
C PRO A 48 5.60 -11.10 0.73
N VAL A 49 5.42 -11.04 -0.58
CA VAL A 49 5.97 -10.02 -1.47
C VAL A 49 4.94 -9.77 -2.57
N GLY A 50 5.13 -8.72 -3.38
CA GLY A 50 4.45 -8.53 -4.65
C GLY A 50 2.93 -8.65 -4.60
N MET A 51 2.23 -7.52 -4.69
CA MET A 51 0.77 -7.51 -4.58
C MET A 51 0.11 -6.93 -5.82
N THR A 52 -1.16 -7.30 -6.02
CA THR A 52 -2.05 -6.64 -6.98
C THR A 52 -3.51 -6.80 -6.55
N SER A 53 -4.38 -5.86 -6.94
CA SER A 53 -5.82 -5.97 -6.70
C SER A 53 -6.56 -6.65 -7.85
N LEU A 54 -7.65 -7.32 -7.50
CA LEU A 54 -8.68 -7.82 -8.41
C LEU A 54 -9.87 -6.84 -8.45
N ASP A 55 -10.71 -6.99 -9.47
CA ASP A 55 -11.81 -6.03 -9.73
C ASP A 55 -12.93 -6.12 -8.69
N ASP A 56 -12.98 -7.22 -7.94
CA ASP A 56 -13.88 -7.40 -6.79
C ASP A 56 -13.35 -6.77 -5.49
N GLY A 57 -12.17 -6.13 -5.54
CA GLY A 57 -11.51 -5.49 -4.40
C GLY A 57 -10.61 -6.42 -3.58
N SER A 58 -10.56 -7.71 -3.88
CA SER A 58 -9.61 -8.64 -3.23
C SER A 58 -8.18 -8.39 -3.69
N VAL A 59 -7.21 -8.82 -2.87
CA VAL A 59 -5.77 -8.64 -3.13
C VAL A 59 -5.13 -10.01 -3.39
N LEU A 60 -4.35 -10.12 -4.45
CA LEU A 60 -3.43 -11.23 -4.64
C LEU A 60 -2.07 -10.88 -4.05
N ALA A 61 -1.44 -11.84 -3.39
CA ALA A 61 -0.07 -11.74 -2.90
C ALA A 61 0.73 -13.00 -3.28
N ALA A 62 2.01 -12.81 -3.59
CA ALA A 62 2.96 -13.91 -3.75
C ALA A 62 3.57 -14.25 -2.38
N VAL A 63 3.64 -15.56 -2.07
CA VAL A 63 4.28 -16.06 -0.84
C VAL A 63 5.25 -17.18 -1.18
N SER A 64 6.34 -17.30 -0.44
CA SER A 64 7.28 -18.41 -0.62
C SER A 64 6.76 -19.68 0.07
N ASN A 65 7.09 -20.86 -0.46
CA ASN A 65 6.78 -22.14 0.21
C ASN A 65 8.00 -22.64 1.02
N GLY A 66 7.75 -23.47 2.03
CA GLY A 66 8.79 -24.00 2.91
C GLY A 66 9.06 -23.10 4.12
N SER A 67 10.20 -23.27 4.78
CA SER A 67 10.51 -22.55 6.03
C SER A 67 11.55 -21.44 5.88
N SER A 68 12.23 -21.32 4.75
CA SER A 68 13.22 -20.27 4.51
C SER A 68 13.02 -19.65 3.15
N PHE A 69 13.14 -18.33 3.08
CA PHE A 69 13.03 -17.58 1.83
C PHE A 69 14.07 -18.07 0.80
N PHE A 70 15.36 -17.98 1.12
CA PHE A 70 16.43 -18.37 0.19
C PHE A 70 16.47 -19.88 -0.10
N GLY A 71 16.01 -20.70 0.85
CA GLY A 71 15.90 -22.15 0.69
C GLY A 71 14.66 -22.63 -0.06
N SER A 72 13.70 -21.74 -0.37
CA SER A 72 12.48 -22.12 -1.08
C SER A 72 12.75 -22.45 -2.55
N SER A 73 12.02 -23.46 -3.06
CA SER A 73 12.09 -23.91 -4.45
C SER A 73 10.78 -23.74 -5.22
N SER A 74 9.72 -23.34 -4.51
CA SER A 74 8.42 -22.97 -5.06
C SER A 74 7.79 -21.88 -4.19
N GLY A 75 6.70 -21.30 -4.68
CA GLY A 75 5.86 -20.39 -3.91
C GLY A 75 4.38 -20.60 -4.24
N SER A 76 3.55 -19.73 -3.69
CA SER A 76 2.11 -19.75 -3.90
C SER A 76 1.59 -18.35 -4.25
N ILE A 77 0.48 -18.30 -4.98
CA ILE A 77 -0.35 -17.10 -5.13
C ILE A 77 -1.55 -17.28 -4.22
N VAL A 78 -1.70 -16.36 -3.27
CA VAL A 78 -2.85 -16.34 -2.34
C VAL A 78 -3.74 -15.15 -2.65
N ARG A 79 -5.05 -15.34 -2.51
CA ARG A 79 -6.08 -14.31 -2.57
C ARG A 79 -6.54 -13.98 -1.16
N LEU A 80 -6.60 -12.69 -0.87
CA LEU A 80 -6.98 -12.11 0.40
C LEU A 80 -8.23 -11.28 0.19
N VAL A 81 -9.30 -11.55 0.94
CA VAL A 81 -10.59 -10.85 0.79
C VAL A 81 -10.97 -10.22 2.11
N ASP A 82 -11.16 -8.90 2.07
CA ASP A 82 -11.81 -8.08 3.10
C ASP A 82 -13.28 -7.89 2.69
N ALA A 83 -14.15 -8.72 3.25
CA ALA A 83 -15.54 -8.84 2.87
C ALA A 83 -16.43 -7.78 3.52
N ASP A 84 -16.08 -7.31 4.73
CA ASP A 84 -16.84 -6.30 5.45
C ASP A 84 -16.26 -4.88 5.33
N ARG A 85 -15.11 -4.75 4.65
CA ARG A 85 -14.39 -3.51 4.37
C ARG A 85 -13.92 -2.83 5.63
N ASP A 86 -13.47 -3.60 6.63
CA ASP A 86 -12.89 -3.04 7.85
C ASP A 86 -11.37 -2.82 7.75
N GLY A 87 -10.75 -3.22 6.63
CA GLY A 87 -9.31 -3.13 6.42
C GLY A 87 -8.56 -4.39 6.85
N VAL A 88 -9.24 -5.48 7.19
CA VAL A 88 -8.66 -6.79 7.51
C VAL A 88 -9.20 -7.83 6.53
N ALA A 89 -8.38 -8.81 6.13
CA ALA A 89 -8.83 -9.89 5.27
C ALA A 89 -9.37 -11.07 6.11
N GLU A 90 -10.64 -11.42 5.95
CA GLU A 90 -11.24 -12.59 6.61
C GLU A 90 -10.93 -13.90 5.88
N LEU A 91 -10.75 -13.83 4.56
CA LEU A 91 -10.54 -14.99 3.72
C LEU A 91 -9.13 -14.98 3.13
N ARG A 92 -8.46 -16.12 3.25
CA ARG A 92 -7.23 -16.45 2.55
C ARG A 92 -7.44 -17.73 1.76
N GLU A 93 -7.29 -17.65 0.45
CA GLU A 93 -7.43 -18.76 -0.48
C GLU A 93 -6.13 -18.93 -1.28
N THR A 94 -5.59 -20.14 -1.35
CA THR A 94 -4.46 -20.43 -2.24
C THR A 94 -4.98 -20.74 -3.64
N LEU A 95 -4.73 -19.83 -4.60
CA LEU A 95 -5.15 -20.00 -6.00
C LEU A 95 -4.15 -20.84 -6.80
N VAL A 96 -2.86 -20.67 -6.51
CA VAL A 96 -1.77 -21.45 -7.12
C VAL A 96 -0.84 -21.88 -6.00
N ALA A 97 -0.66 -23.18 -5.79
CA ALA A 97 0.13 -23.72 -4.68
C ALA A 97 1.61 -23.95 -5.00
N ASP A 98 1.96 -24.04 -6.29
CA ASP A 98 3.30 -24.46 -6.75
C ASP A 98 3.81 -23.57 -7.89
N VAL A 99 3.90 -22.26 -7.63
CA VAL A 99 4.60 -21.31 -8.52
C VAL A 99 6.08 -21.74 -8.59
N PRO A 100 6.64 -21.97 -9.79
CA PRO A 100 8.04 -22.41 -9.92
C PRO A 100 9.07 -21.34 -9.53
N GLY A 101 10.22 -21.77 -9.00
CA GLY A 101 11.39 -20.93 -8.75
C GLY A 101 11.70 -20.66 -7.27
N GLY A 102 10.68 -20.55 -6.42
CA GLY A 102 10.86 -20.09 -5.03
C GLY A 102 11.46 -18.68 -4.98
N ARG A 103 11.85 -18.23 -3.77
CA ARG A 103 12.36 -16.88 -3.50
C ARG A 103 11.49 -15.82 -4.16
N LEU A 104 10.17 -15.97 -4.06
CA LEU A 104 9.24 -15.09 -4.77
C LEU A 104 9.54 -13.65 -4.35
N SER A 105 9.60 -12.76 -5.34
CA SER A 105 10.01 -11.37 -5.12
C SER A 105 9.10 -10.36 -5.81
N SER A 106 8.30 -10.77 -6.79
CA SER A 106 7.35 -9.86 -7.44
C SER A 106 6.16 -10.60 -8.04
N LEU A 107 5.01 -9.93 -7.99
CA LEU A 107 3.76 -10.30 -8.65
C LEU A 107 3.12 -9.00 -9.16
N LYS A 108 2.68 -9.02 -10.43
CA LYS A 108 2.05 -7.88 -11.11
C LYS A 108 0.91 -8.35 -12.01
N ARG A 109 -0.09 -7.48 -12.21
CA ARG A 109 -1.24 -7.69 -13.09
C ARG A 109 -1.33 -6.60 -14.15
N ALA A 110 -1.79 -6.95 -15.34
CA ALA A 110 -2.35 -6.04 -16.32
C ALA A 110 -3.53 -6.71 -17.00
N GLY A 111 -4.70 -6.07 -17.01
CA GLY A 111 -5.94 -6.71 -17.51
C GLY A 111 -6.16 -8.07 -16.84
N ASP A 112 -6.29 -9.12 -17.66
CA ASP A 112 -6.47 -10.49 -17.19
C ASP A 112 -5.14 -11.27 -17.01
N LEU A 113 -4.00 -10.63 -17.25
CA LEU A 113 -2.68 -11.28 -17.17
C LEU A 113 -2.04 -11.02 -15.81
N VAL A 114 -1.53 -12.08 -15.18
CA VAL A 114 -0.71 -12.02 -13.95
C VAL A 114 0.66 -12.61 -14.23
N ALA A 115 1.71 -11.89 -13.87
CA ALA A 115 3.09 -12.35 -13.91
C ALA A 115 3.65 -12.46 -12.48
N VAL A 116 4.39 -13.55 -12.21
CA VAL A 116 5.04 -13.79 -10.91
C VAL A 116 6.46 -14.26 -11.14
N THR A 117 7.39 -13.77 -10.32
CA THR A 117 8.77 -14.23 -10.32
C THR A 117 9.36 -14.29 -8.92
N GLY A 118 10.55 -14.87 -8.85
CA GLY A 118 11.44 -14.83 -7.71
C GLY A 118 12.84 -14.45 -8.14
N GLN A 119 13.83 -14.81 -7.34
CA GLN A 119 15.20 -14.33 -7.55
C GLN A 119 16.17 -15.38 -8.08
N GLY A 120 16.74 -15.11 -9.26
CA GLY A 120 17.96 -15.73 -9.76
C GLY A 120 17.84 -17.09 -10.42
N GLN A 121 18.89 -17.90 -10.28
CA GLN A 121 19.03 -19.12 -11.07
C GLN A 121 17.91 -20.13 -10.78
N ASN A 122 17.41 -20.77 -11.84
CA ASN A 122 16.28 -21.72 -11.80
C ASN A 122 14.94 -21.09 -11.37
N VAL A 123 14.85 -19.77 -11.40
CA VAL A 123 13.60 -19.04 -11.21
C VAL A 123 13.12 -18.51 -12.55
N PRO A 124 11.90 -18.89 -13.00
CA PRO A 124 11.30 -18.29 -14.18
C PRO A 124 10.46 -17.04 -13.83
N ILE A 125 10.04 -16.32 -14.86
CA ILE A 125 8.83 -15.49 -14.79
C ILE A 125 7.67 -16.36 -15.27
N SER A 126 6.69 -16.61 -14.40
CA SER A 126 5.52 -17.44 -14.68
C SER A 126 4.29 -16.57 -14.93
N PHE A 127 3.49 -16.95 -15.93
CA PHE A 127 2.30 -16.21 -16.34
C PHE A 127 1.04 -17.01 -16.09
N TYR A 128 0.00 -16.32 -15.65
CA TYR A 128 -1.33 -16.86 -15.38
C TYR A 128 -2.39 -15.94 -15.98
N ARG A 129 -3.49 -16.53 -16.45
CA ARG A 129 -4.69 -15.83 -16.87
C ARG A 129 -5.72 -15.85 -15.74
N ILE A 130 -6.24 -14.67 -15.41
CA ILE A 130 -7.43 -14.48 -14.60
C ILE A 130 -8.63 -14.94 -15.41
N SER A 131 -9.51 -15.72 -14.79
CA SER A 131 -10.77 -16.13 -15.40
C SER A 131 -11.96 -15.81 -14.50
N ASP A 132 -13.13 -15.61 -15.11
CA ASP A 132 -14.39 -15.45 -14.39
C ASP A 132 -14.84 -16.72 -13.65
N SER A 133 -14.12 -17.84 -13.83
CA SER A 133 -14.46 -19.11 -13.19
C SER A 133 -14.07 -19.07 -11.71
N PRO A 134 -15.03 -19.13 -10.77
CA PRO A 134 -14.71 -19.12 -9.34
C PRO A 134 -13.92 -20.36 -8.88
N SER A 135 -13.91 -21.45 -9.68
CA SER A 135 -13.17 -22.67 -9.34
C SER A 135 -11.75 -22.72 -9.91
N GLU A 136 -11.42 -21.88 -10.89
CA GLU A 136 -10.10 -21.81 -11.53
C GLU A 136 -9.78 -20.34 -11.88
N LEU A 137 -9.73 -19.52 -10.83
CA LEU A 137 -9.51 -18.08 -10.99
C LEU A 137 -8.18 -17.77 -11.72
N LEU A 138 -7.14 -18.59 -11.52
CA LEU A 138 -5.86 -18.45 -12.21
C LEU A 138 -5.49 -19.72 -12.99
N SER A 139 -5.26 -19.58 -14.29
CA SER A 139 -4.84 -20.67 -15.18
C SER A 139 -3.45 -20.40 -15.79
N PRO A 140 -2.52 -21.37 -15.81
CA PRO A 140 -1.15 -21.13 -16.27
C PRO A 140 -1.08 -20.91 -17.79
N LEU A 141 -0.25 -19.95 -18.22
CA LEU A 141 -0.05 -19.60 -19.64
C LEU A 141 1.34 -19.96 -20.17
N GLY A 142 2.35 -20.01 -19.31
CA GLY A 142 3.72 -20.34 -19.69
C GLY A 142 4.76 -19.55 -18.89
N GLN A 143 6.01 -19.62 -19.34
CA GLN A 143 7.16 -19.09 -18.60
C GLN A 143 8.24 -18.51 -19.52
N LEU A 144 8.89 -17.46 -19.02
CA LEU A 144 10.24 -17.06 -19.44
C LEU A 144 11.27 -17.67 -18.48
N GLN A 145 12.36 -18.22 -19.01
CA GLN A 145 13.42 -18.89 -18.26
C GLN A 145 14.78 -18.23 -18.47
N PHE A 146 15.56 -18.16 -17.40
CA PHE A 146 16.88 -17.52 -17.37
C PHE A 146 17.99 -18.55 -17.24
N THR A 147 18.99 -18.45 -18.12
CA THR A 147 20.19 -19.29 -18.11
C THR A 147 21.38 -18.44 -17.67
N TYR A 148 21.68 -18.47 -16.37
CA TYR A 148 22.82 -17.77 -15.79
C TYR A 148 24.15 -18.47 -16.09
N PRO A 149 25.25 -17.72 -16.29
CA PRO A 149 26.58 -18.30 -16.37
C PRO A 149 27.02 -18.86 -15.00
N SER A 150 28.02 -19.74 -15.00
CA SER A 150 28.66 -20.20 -13.77
C SER A 150 29.31 -19.04 -13.00
N GLY A 151 29.42 -19.18 -11.67
CA GLY A 151 30.14 -18.23 -10.82
C GLY A 151 29.25 -17.22 -10.08
N GLY A 152 27.93 -17.44 -10.04
CA GLY A 152 26.99 -16.57 -9.34
C GLY A 152 26.73 -15.25 -10.05
N TRP A 153 25.67 -14.57 -9.61
CA TRP A 153 25.26 -13.25 -10.09
C TRP A 153 24.75 -12.49 -8.87
N LEU A 154 25.33 -11.31 -8.58
CA LEU A 154 25.08 -10.62 -7.31
C LEU A 154 23.65 -10.08 -7.24
N HIS A 155 23.20 -9.40 -8.29
CA HIS A 155 21.85 -8.83 -8.39
C HIS A 155 21.07 -9.49 -9.53
N PRO A 156 20.56 -10.72 -9.33
CA PRO A 156 19.80 -11.40 -10.37
C PRO A 156 18.45 -10.72 -10.60
N HIS A 157 17.72 -11.12 -11.65
CA HIS A 157 16.34 -10.69 -11.85
C HIS A 157 15.50 -10.95 -10.59
N SER A 158 14.64 -10.00 -10.24
CA SER A 158 13.81 -10.05 -9.03
C SER A 158 12.52 -9.23 -9.15
N SER A 159 12.47 -8.21 -10.00
CA SER A 159 11.35 -7.28 -10.10
C SER A 159 10.65 -7.35 -11.45
N LEU A 160 9.35 -7.04 -11.43
CA LEU A 160 8.46 -7.00 -12.57
C LEU A 160 7.66 -5.70 -12.56
N LEU A 161 7.35 -5.22 -13.75
CA LEU A 161 6.27 -4.28 -14.02
C LEU A 161 5.55 -4.76 -15.28
N LEU A 162 4.22 -4.75 -15.27
CA LEU A 162 3.39 -5.27 -16.36
C LEU A 162 2.33 -4.24 -16.70
N ARG A 163 2.12 -3.97 -17.99
CA ARG A 163 1.01 -3.14 -18.48
C ARG A 163 0.46 -3.67 -19.79
N GLU A 164 -0.77 -3.29 -20.12
CA GLU A 164 -1.27 -3.36 -21.49
C GLU A 164 -0.45 -2.42 -22.38
N SER A 165 -0.19 -2.82 -23.62
CA SER A 165 0.57 -2.01 -24.56
C SER A 165 -0.22 -0.75 -24.91
N PRO A 166 0.36 0.46 -24.74
CA PRO A 166 -0.29 1.68 -25.19
C PRO A 166 -0.29 1.83 -26.72
N GLN A 167 0.41 0.96 -27.46
CA GLN A 167 0.51 1.03 -28.92
C GLN A 167 -0.35 -0.02 -29.63
N THR A 168 -0.71 -1.12 -28.98
CA THR A 168 -1.42 -2.24 -29.64
C THR A 168 -2.36 -2.94 -28.66
N ASP A 169 -3.66 -2.82 -28.92
CA ASP A 169 -4.71 -3.47 -28.13
C ASP A 169 -4.49 -4.99 -28.05
N GLY A 170 -4.58 -5.54 -26.84
CA GLY A 170 -4.44 -6.98 -26.57
C GLY A 170 -3.00 -7.49 -26.46
N ASP A 171 -2.01 -6.64 -26.75
CA ASP A 171 -0.62 -6.90 -26.41
C ASP A 171 -0.30 -6.32 -25.02
N TYR A 172 0.67 -6.93 -24.35
CA TYR A 172 1.18 -6.52 -23.05
C TYR A 172 2.68 -6.23 -23.14
N GLU A 173 3.15 -5.33 -22.30
CA GLU A 173 4.57 -5.08 -22.10
C GLU A 173 4.97 -5.53 -20.70
N LEU A 174 5.87 -6.49 -20.62
CA LEU A 174 6.54 -6.88 -19.38
C LEU A 174 7.90 -6.20 -19.30
N TYR A 175 8.13 -5.49 -18.20
CA TYR A 175 9.42 -4.94 -17.83
C TYR A 175 10.00 -5.73 -16.66
N PHE A 176 11.29 -6.03 -16.71
CA PHE A 176 12.01 -6.68 -15.62
C PHE A 176 13.47 -6.26 -15.60
N GLN A 177 14.07 -6.29 -14.43
CA GLN A 177 15.48 -5.93 -14.27
C GLN A 177 16.41 -7.13 -14.43
N LEU A 178 17.61 -6.88 -14.94
CA LEU A 178 18.80 -7.70 -14.70
C LEU A 178 19.93 -6.79 -14.22
N GLY A 179 20.22 -6.84 -12.93
CA GLY A 179 21.16 -5.97 -12.25
C GLY A 179 22.60 -6.39 -12.49
N SER A 180 23.50 -5.70 -11.81
CA SER A 180 24.93 -5.92 -11.93
C SER A 180 25.33 -7.28 -11.36
N ASP A 181 26.40 -7.83 -11.92
CA ASP A 181 26.96 -9.08 -11.45
C ASP A 181 28.04 -8.89 -10.37
N ALA A 182 28.27 -7.64 -9.95
CA ALA A 182 29.27 -7.21 -8.99
C ALA A 182 28.82 -5.95 -8.23
N ASN A 183 29.39 -5.72 -7.04
CA ASN A 183 29.02 -4.57 -6.19
C ASN A 183 29.37 -3.22 -6.84
N PHE A 184 30.63 -3.05 -7.28
CA PHE A 184 31.18 -1.74 -7.72
C PHE A 184 31.95 -1.84 -9.05
N GLN A 185 31.59 -2.78 -9.92
CA GLN A 185 32.27 -3.02 -11.20
C GLN A 185 31.26 -3.21 -12.32
N ALA A 186 31.65 -2.78 -13.52
CA ALA A 186 30.83 -2.94 -14.71
C ALA A 186 30.66 -4.43 -15.08
N THR A 187 29.43 -4.78 -15.38
CA THR A 187 28.98 -6.12 -15.73
C THR A 187 29.35 -6.41 -17.17
N ARG A 188 30.07 -7.52 -17.36
CA ARG A 188 30.55 -7.94 -18.69
C ARG A 188 29.99 -9.29 -19.12
N ARG A 189 29.29 -9.97 -18.22
CA ARG A 189 28.63 -11.25 -18.47
C ARG A 189 27.20 -11.01 -18.93
N THR A 190 26.64 -12.02 -19.57
CA THR A 190 25.26 -12.00 -20.08
C THR A 190 24.48 -13.19 -19.55
N VAL A 191 23.16 -13.08 -19.57
CA VAL A 191 22.21 -14.14 -19.19
C VAL A 191 21.37 -14.52 -20.40
N GLY A 192 21.19 -15.82 -20.64
CA GLY A 192 20.29 -16.29 -21.71
C GLY A 192 18.83 -16.20 -21.29
N LEU A 193 17.96 -15.69 -22.16
CA LEU A 193 16.50 -15.75 -22.02
C LEU A 193 15.94 -16.81 -22.97
N GLY A 194 15.00 -17.61 -22.48
CA GLY A 194 14.26 -18.61 -23.25
C GLY A 194 12.92 -18.92 -22.59
N GLY A 195 12.37 -20.10 -22.84
CA GLY A 195 11.20 -20.62 -22.13
C GLY A 195 10.10 -21.13 -23.05
N THR A 196 8.91 -21.31 -22.49
CA THR A 196 7.77 -21.90 -23.22
C THR A 196 7.04 -20.89 -24.10
N LEU A 197 7.32 -19.60 -23.95
CA LEU A 197 6.67 -18.52 -24.71
C LEU A 197 7.31 -18.24 -26.08
N GLY A 198 8.33 -19.02 -26.47
CA GLY A 198 8.89 -19.01 -27.83
C GLY A 198 9.94 -17.94 -28.13
N LEU A 199 10.21 -17.02 -27.21
CA LEU A 199 11.24 -16.00 -27.34
C LEU A 199 12.60 -16.52 -26.85
N THR A 200 13.67 -16.12 -27.54
CA THR A 200 15.05 -16.27 -27.05
C THR A 200 15.80 -14.95 -27.18
N ALA A 201 16.59 -14.59 -26.18
CA ALA A 201 17.38 -13.37 -26.17
C ALA A 201 18.67 -13.53 -25.35
N THR A 202 19.59 -12.58 -25.50
CA THR A 202 20.77 -12.44 -24.64
C THR A 202 20.62 -11.14 -23.85
N LEU A 203 20.57 -11.26 -22.53
CA LEU A 203 20.37 -10.16 -21.60
C LEU A 203 21.72 -9.63 -21.12
N VAL A 204 21.86 -8.32 -21.10
CA VAL A 204 22.98 -7.60 -20.49
C VAL A 204 22.61 -7.26 -19.05
N GLY A 205 23.59 -7.25 -18.15
CA GLY A 205 23.35 -6.74 -16.79
C GLY A 205 23.25 -5.22 -16.77
N GLU A 206 22.99 -4.70 -15.58
CA GLU A 206 22.82 -3.27 -15.29
C GLU A 206 21.68 -2.62 -16.08
N ALA A 207 20.60 -3.38 -16.31
CA ALA A 207 19.59 -2.99 -17.29
C ALA A 207 18.16 -3.30 -16.88
N ILE A 208 17.24 -2.49 -17.41
CA ILE A 208 15.82 -2.82 -17.53
C ILE A 208 15.57 -3.39 -18.92
N HIS A 209 14.91 -4.54 -18.97
CA HIS A 209 14.50 -5.20 -20.19
C HIS A 209 13.00 -5.11 -20.37
N ARG A 210 12.55 -5.00 -21.63
CA ARG A 210 11.14 -5.17 -22.02
C ARG A 210 10.98 -6.42 -22.86
N VAL A 211 9.89 -7.14 -22.62
CA VAL A 211 9.36 -8.19 -23.51
C VAL A 211 7.93 -7.84 -23.88
N THR A 212 7.64 -7.85 -25.18
CA THR A 212 6.27 -7.74 -25.68
C THR A 212 5.63 -9.12 -25.66
N LEU A 213 4.43 -9.19 -25.11
CA LEU A 213 3.64 -10.40 -24.95
C LEU A 213 2.33 -10.22 -25.72
N GLN A 214 1.95 -11.22 -26.49
CA GLN A 214 0.69 -11.23 -27.22
C GLN A 214 -0.22 -12.31 -26.66
N ASP A 215 -1.42 -11.92 -26.24
CA ASP A 215 -2.48 -12.86 -25.91
C ASP A 215 -3.19 -13.31 -27.20
N ILE A 216 -3.03 -14.59 -27.55
CA ILE A 216 -3.64 -15.19 -28.74
C ILE A 216 -4.94 -15.95 -28.42
N GLY A 217 -5.52 -15.72 -27.24
CA GLY A 217 -6.70 -16.40 -26.71
C GLY A 217 -6.38 -17.82 -26.20
N SER A 218 -5.79 -18.66 -27.04
CA SER A 218 -5.42 -20.05 -26.68
C SER A 218 -4.19 -20.15 -25.77
N GLY A 219 -3.44 -19.06 -25.59
CA GLY A 219 -2.24 -18.99 -24.77
C GLY A 219 -1.58 -17.61 -24.87
N LEU A 220 -0.31 -17.55 -24.45
CA LEU A 220 0.51 -16.34 -24.47
C LEU A 220 1.77 -16.60 -25.29
N VAL A 221 2.22 -15.63 -26.07
CA VAL A 221 3.46 -15.71 -26.86
C VAL A 221 4.30 -14.47 -26.59
N ALA A 222 5.61 -14.63 -26.42
CA ALA A 222 6.55 -13.52 -26.34
C ALA A 222 7.08 -13.20 -27.74
N THR A 223 6.87 -11.97 -28.20
CA THR A 223 7.06 -11.59 -29.62
C THR A 223 8.34 -10.81 -29.86
N SER A 224 8.78 -9.99 -28.90
CA SER A 224 10.01 -9.19 -29.00
C SER A 224 10.66 -8.95 -27.64
N HIS A 225 11.94 -8.57 -27.69
CA HIS A 225 12.75 -8.15 -26.55
C HIS A 225 13.56 -6.91 -26.93
N ASP A 226 13.67 -5.98 -25.97
CA ASP A 226 14.56 -4.82 -26.06
C ASP A 226 15.10 -4.42 -24.67
N VAL A 227 16.12 -3.57 -24.68
CA VAL A 227 16.69 -2.94 -23.49
C VAL A 227 16.09 -1.55 -23.39
N VAL A 228 15.66 -1.16 -22.20
CA VAL A 228 14.96 0.11 -21.95
C VAL A 228 15.89 1.13 -21.32
N ALA A 229 16.69 0.71 -20.35
CA ALA A 229 17.73 1.52 -19.73
C ALA A 229 18.93 0.67 -19.32
N THR A 230 20.06 1.33 -19.11
CA THR A 230 21.33 0.72 -18.71
C THR A 230 22.02 1.52 -17.60
N GLY A 231 23.09 0.98 -17.02
CA GLY A 231 23.88 1.68 -16.01
C GLY A 231 23.14 1.83 -14.68
N LEU A 232 22.22 0.91 -14.38
CA LEU A 232 21.49 0.80 -13.12
C LEU A 232 22.05 -0.40 -12.35
N ARG A 233 22.40 -0.27 -11.07
CA ARG A 233 23.09 -1.34 -10.33
C ARG A 233 22.18 -2.52 -10.01
N ASN A 234 21.05 -2.28 -9.35
CA ASN A 234 20.07 -3.28 -8.96
C ASN A 234 18.68 -2.61 -8.91
N PRO A 235 18.06 -2.39 -10.08
CA PRO A 235 16.84 -1.59 -10.18
C PRO A 235 15.58 -2.41 -9.87
N THR A 236 15.24 -2.53 -8.59
CA THR A 236 14.17 -3.37 -8.04
C THR A 236 12.81 -2.67 -7.97
N GLY A 237 12.74 -1.37 -7.70
CA GLY A 237 11.47 -0.66 -7.62
C GLY A 237 11.01 -0.17 -8.99
N LEU A 238 9.90 -0.67 -9.53
CA LEU A 238 9.41 -0.25 -10.86
C LEU A 238 7.96 0.23 -10.80
N ALA A 239 7.70 1.45 -11.29
CA ALA A 239 6.34 1.96 -11.42
C ALA A 239 6.20 2.87 -12.65
N PHE A 240 5.06 2.78 -13.35
CA PHE A 240 4.69 3.79 -14.34
C PHE A 240 3.95 4.92 -13.66
N HIS A 241 4.31 6.15 -14.02
CA HIS A 241 3.48 7.30 -13.70
C HIS A 241 2.10 7.11 -14.37
N PRO A 242 0.99 7.14 -13.62
CA PRO A 242 -0.31 6.69 -14.14
C PRO A 242 -0.89 7.62 -15.22
N LEU A 243 -0.48 8.91 -15.22
CA LEU A 243 -0.83 9.86 -16.28
C LEU A 243 0.14 9.90 -17.46
N THR A 244 1.42 10.18 -17.22
CA THR A 244 2.39 10.43 -18.30
C THR A 244 2.91 9.14 -18.94
N GLY A 245 2.83 8.02 -18.23
CA GLY A 245 3.42 6.74 -18.65
C GLY A 245 4.95 6.68 -18.52
N ASP A 246 5.56 7.67 -17.85
CA ASP A 246 7.00 7.68 -17.55
C ASP A 246 7.35 6.53 -16.60
N LEU A 247 8.50 5.90 -16.80
CA LEU A 247 8.97 4.81 -15.96
C LEU A 247 9.83 5.37 -14.82
N TYR A 248 9.44 5.08 -13.58
CA TYR A 248 10.20 5.37 -12.38
C TYR A 248 10.88 4.08 -11.92
N VAL A 249 12.16 4.22 -11.53
CA VAL A 249 13.05 3.10 -11.22
C VAL A 249 13.79 3.37 -9.92
N GLY A 250 13.42 2.65 -8.85
CA GLY A 250 14.20 2.56 -7.63
C GLY A 250 15.42 1.66 -7.85
N ASP A 251 16.62 2.23 -7.70
CA ASP A 251 17.90 1.55 -7.90
C ASP A 251 18.70 1.51 -6.59
N ASN A 252 19.25 0.34 -6.25
CA ASN A 252 20.06 0.22 -5.03
C ASN A 252 21.46 0.77 -5.30
N GLY A 253 22.00 1.55 -4.37
CA GLY A 253 23.34 2.11 -4.42
C GLY A 253 24.45 1.08 -4.24
N ILE A 254 25.70 1.52 -4.33
CA ILE A 254 26.88 0.69 -4.14
C ILE A 254 27.04 0.40 -2.65
N ASP A 255 26.96 -0.87 -2.24
CA ASP A 255 27.22 -1.28 -0.86
C ASP A 255 28.61 -0.83 -0.39
N GLY A 256 28.77 -0.63 0.92
CA GLY A 256 30.01 -0.14 1.48
C GLY A 256 31.23 -1.02 1.22
N LEU A 257 32.33 -0.39 0.80
CA LEU A 257 33.58 -1.08 0.50
C LEU A 257 34.39 -1.47 1.75
N VAL A 258 34.04 -0.91 2.91
CA VAL A 258 34.72 -1.12 4.19
C VAL A 258 33.74 -1.66 5.23
N ASP A 259 32.62 -0.96 5.43
CA ASP A 259 31.52 -1.39 6.28
C ASP A 259 30.31 -1.68 5.39
N PRO A 260 29.81 -2.92 5.32
CA PRO A 260 28.71 -3.27 4.42
C PRO A 260 27.38 -2.60 4.76
N ASN A 261 27.20 -2.00 5.94
CA ASN A 261 26.00 -1.25 6.31
C ASN A 261 26.23 0.28 6.18
N GLU A 262 27.30 0.70 5.49
CA GLU A 262 27.58 2.11 5.21
C GLU A 262 27.83 2.24 3.71
N PRO A 263 26.77 2.47 2.92
CA PRO A 263 26.88 2.42 1.47
C PRO A 263 27.86 3.47 0.95
N THR A 264 28.46 3.16 -0.19
CA THR A 264 29.35 4.08 -0.92
C THR A 264 28.53 5.12 -1.67
N SER A 265 27.38 4.72 -2.21
CA SER A 265 26.41 5.61 -2.85
C SER A 265 25.00 5.31 -2.32
N PRO A 266 24.12 6.33 -2.20
CA PRO A 266 22.75 6.13 -1.77
C PRO A 266 22.00 5.29 -2.79
N ASP A 267 20.86 4.75 -2.34
CA ASP A 267 19.80 4.33 -3.25
C ASP A 267 19.20 5.55 -3.95
N GLU A 268 18.62 5.31 -5.12
CA GLU A 268 18.14 6.37 -6.00
C GLU A 268 16.75 6.05 -6.58
N ILE A 269 15.98 7.09 -6.92
CA ILE A 269 14.88 6.97 -7.88
C ILE A 269 15.29 7.66 -9.19
N ASN A 270 15.29 6.90 -10.26
CA ASN A 270 15.56 7.32 -11.63
C ASN A 270 14.25 7.45 -12.42
N VAL A 271 14.22 8.36 -13.41
CA VAL A 271 13.02 8.60 -14.25
C VAL A 271 13.40 8.49 -15.71
N LEU A 272 12.65 7.68 -16.46
CA LEU A 272 12.75 7.54 -17.91
C LEU A 272 11.44 8.06 -18.51
N PRO A 273 11.49 9.08 -19.37
CA PRO A 273 10.29 9.56 -20.05
C PRO A 273 9.64 8.49 -20.92
N ALA A 274 8.30 8.49 -20.98
CA ALA A 274 7.52 7.54 -21.76
C ALA A 274 7.91 7.52 -23.25
N THR A 275 8.33 8.68 -23.77
CA THR A 275 8.79 8.87 -25.15
C THR A 275 10.08 8.12 -25.46
N ASP A 276 10.87 7.79 -24.44
CA ASP A 276 12.21 7.21 -24.61
C ASP A 276 12.21 5.68 -24.43
N LEU A 277 11.11 5.09 -23.96
CA LEU A 277 10.95 3.64 -23.76
C LEU A 277 11.11 2.78 -25.03
N GLY A 278 11.02 3.37 -26.23
CA GLY A 278 11.25 2.69 -27.51
C GLY A 278 12.53 3.10 -28.22
N GLY A 279 13.35 3.95 -27.58
CA GLY A 279 14.50 4.62 -28.18
C GLY A 279 15.82 3.87 -28.00
N THR A 280 16.92 4.61 -28.13
CA THR A 280 18.23 4.11 -27.68
C THR A 280 18.24 4.13 -26.15
N PRO A 281 18.63 3.05 -25.46
CA PRO A 281 18.59 3.00 -24.01
C PRO A 281 19.44 4.11 -23.39
N GLU A 282 18.85 4.86 -22.46
CA GLU A 282 19.60 5.82 -21.66
C GLU A 282 20.48 5.10 -20.62
N SER A 283 21.47 5.81 -20.09
CA SER A 283 22.41 5.26 -19.10
C SER A 283 22.42 6.10 -17.83
N TYR A 284 22.33 5.42 -16.68
CA TYR A 284 22.37 6.03 -15.34
C TYR A 284 23.76 5.94 -14.68
N GLY A 285 24.75 5.38 -15.41
CA GLY A 285 26.16 5.63 -15.15
C GLY A 285 26.84 4.76 -14.08
N PHE A 286 26.16 3.78 -13.49
CA PHE A 286 26.81 2.75 -12.67
C PHE A 286 27.98 2.09 -13.43
N PRO A 287 29.14 1.82 -12.78
CA PRO A 287 29.48 2.08 -11.37
C PRO A 287 30.21 3.42 -11.16
N SER A 288 30.19 4.32 -12.13
CA SER A 288 31.12 5.47 -12.20
C SER A 288 30.49 6.83 -12.02
N THR A 289 29.15 6.92 -12.01
CA THR A 289 28.39 8.13 -11.74
C THR A 289 27.43 7.85 -10.59
N TYR A 290 27.54 8.62 -9.49
CA TYR A 290 26.69 8.52 -8.29
C TYR A 290 26.97 9.69 -7.33
N GLN A 291 26.15 9.90 -6.31
CA GLN A 291 26.51 10.74 -5.16
C GLN A 291 27.19 9.93 -4.05
N GLU A 292 28.25 10.45 -3.45
CA GLU A 292 28.80 9.86 -2.23
C GLU A 292 27.75 9.88 -1.11
N TYR A 293 27.56 8.75 -0.45
CA TYR A 293 26.67 8.64 0.70
C TYR A 293 27.15 9.54 1.85
N ARG A 294 26.19 10.11 2.61
CA ARG A 294 26.34 11.13 3.66
C ARG A 294 26.84 12.50 3.19
N SER A 295 27.82 12.56 2.28
CA SER A 295 28.43 13.82 1.84
C SER A 295 27.62 14.53 0.74
N GLY A 296 26.89 13.76 -0.08
CA GLY A 296 26.14 14.27 -1.23
C GLY A 296 27.04 14.82 -2.35
N VAL A 297 28.34 14.50 -2.34
CA VAL A 297 29.29 14.94 -3.37
C VAL A 297 29.13 14.08 -4.61
N ASP A 298 28.89 14.70 -5.77
CA ASP A 298 28.81 14.00 -7.04
C ASP A 298 30.16 13.39 -7.44
N VAL A 299 30.15 12.12 -7.84
CA VAL A 299 31.26 11.38 -8.43
C VAL A 299 30.91 11.07 -9.88
N GLY A 300 31.82 11.39 -10.81
CA GLY A 300 31.59 11.16 -12.25
C GLY A 300 30.53 12.08 -12.86
N SER A 301 30.22 11.86 -14.14
CA SER A 301 29.25 12.69 -14.88
C SER A 301 28.76 12.03 -16.18
N SER A 302 28.85 10.70 -16.30
CA SER A 302 28.55 9.99 -17.54
C SER A 302 27.13 9.42 -17.61
N GLY A 303 26.42 9.39 -16.47
CA GLY A 303 25.01 8.99 -16.37
C GLY A 303 24.05 10.17 -16.22
N LEU A 304 22.76 9.90 -16.43
CA LEU A 304 21.69 10.82 -16.06
C LEU A 304 21.59 10.94 -14.54
N ALA A 305 21.18 12.12 -14.08
CA ALA A 305 20.95 12.35 -12.66
C ALA A 305 19.63 11.71 -12.21
N PRO A 306 19.58 11.12 -11.00
CA PRO A 306 18.34 10.62 -10.43
C PRO A 306 17.41 11.79 -10.05
N LEU A 307 16.12 11.49 -9.91
CA LEU A 307 15.15 12.38 -9.27
C LEU A 307 15.48 12.59 -7.79
N THR A 308 15.84 11.51 -7.11
CA THR A 308 16.11 11.51 -5.66
C THR A 308 17.29 10.61 -5.33
N ASN A 309 18.14 11.08 -4.41
CA ASN A 309 19.18 10.31 -3.73
C ASN A 309 18.78 10.16 -2.26
N PHE A 310 18.65 8.94 -1.75
CA PHE A 310 18.27 8.69 -0.35
C PHE A 310 19.47 8.82 0.59
N GLN A 311 19.75 10.04 1.01
CA GLN A 311 20.72 10.38 2.05
C GLN A 311 20.10 10.25 3.46
N PRO A 312 20.91 10.16 4.53
CA PRO A 312 20.37 10.19 5.89
C PRO A 312 19.61 11.48 6.23
N LEU A 313 18.52 11.36 6.99
CA LEU A 313 17.66 12.47 7.40
C LEU A 313 17.62 12.68 8.93
N PRO A 314 18.09 13.83 9.46
CA PRO A 314 18.83 14.88 8.77
C PRO A 314 20.27 14.46 8.44
N SER A 315 20.83 15.00 7.37
CA SER A 315 22.23 14.77 6.99
C SER A 315 23.20 15.27 8.07
N PRO A 316 24.39 14.64 8.23
CA PRO A 316 24.87 13.44 7.51
C PRO A 316 24.59 12.11 8.23
N ASP A 317 24.20 12.16 9.50
CA ASP A 317 24.16 11.00 10.41
C ASP A 317 22.74 10.74 10.97
N GLY A 318 21.72 11.08 10.16
CA GLY A 318 20.31 10.93 10.51
C GLY A 318 19.77 9.52 10.29
N ALA A 319 18.45 9.39 10.27
CA ALA A 319 17.78 8.14 9.93
C ALA A 319 18.03 7.77 8.46
N GLU A 320 18.24 6.48 8.21
CA GLU A 320 18.71 5.95 6.93
C GLU A 320 17.59 5.22 6.18
N ALA A 321 17.82 5.02 4.88
CA ALA A 321 16.95 4.27 3.99
C ALA A 321 17.82 3.60 2.92
N GLU A 322 18.05 2.29 3.05
CA GLU A 322 18.92 1.49 2.18
C GLU A 322 18.22 0.18 1.78
N GLY A 323 18.46 -0.30 0.57
CA GLY A 323 17.86 -1.52 0.05
C GLY A 323 16.45 -1.29 -0.50
N ILE A 324 16.24 -0.23 -1.30
CA ILE A 324 14.96 0.04 -1.98
C ILE A 324 14.51 -1.22 -2.72
N ASN A 325 13.28 -1.66 -2.48
CA ASN A 325 12.78 -2.91 -3.05
C ASN A 325 11.56 -2.72 -3.94
N GLU A 326 10.60 -1.90 -3.52
CA GLU A 326 9.42 -1.59 -4.32
C GLU A 326 9.03 -0.11 -4.16
N ILE A 327 8.46 0.45 -5.23
CA ILE A 327 7.92 1.82 -5.23
C ILE A 327 6.46 1.79 -5.70
N ALA A 328 5.65 2.71 -5.20
CA ALA A 328 4.27 2.88 -5.63
C ALA A 328 3.89 4.36 -5.63
N PHE A 329 3.18 4.81 -6.67
CA PHE A 329 2.55 6.13 -6.64
C PHE A 329 1.47 6.18 -5.56
N SER A 330 1.30 7.35 -4.95
CA SER A 330 0.31 7.54 -3.92
C SER A 330 -1.10 7.21 -4.42
N PRO A 331 -1.94 6.54 -3.59
CA PRO A 331 -3.36 6.40 -3.88
C PRO A 331 -4.00 7.75 -4.22
N PRO A 332 -4.86 7.85 -5.24
CA PRO A 332 -5.57 9.08 -5.61
C PRO A 332 -6.30 9.77 -4.45
N LEU A 333 -6.91 8.98 -3.54
CA LEU A 333 -7.63 9.52 -2.37
C LEU A 333 -6.73 9.82 -1.17
N PHE A 334 -5.40 9.69 -1.30
CA PHE A 334 -4.50 10.25 -0.31
C PHE A 334 -4.38 11.76 -0.53
N GLY A 335 -4.58 12.51 0.55
CA GLY A 335 -4.55 13.96 0.53
C GLY A 335 -3.33 14.58 1.21
N GLY A 336 -3.37 15.90 1.30
CA GLY A 336 -2.39 16.71 2.04
C GLY A 336 -0.96 16.45 1.60
N SER A 337 -0.10 16.14 2.57
CA SER A 337 1.33 15.90 2.37
C SER A 337 1.66 14.58 1.71
N LEU A 338 0.68 13.70 1.49
CA LEU A 338 0.86 12.44 0.77
C LEU A 338 0.23 12.48 -0.63
N ALA A 339 -0.33 13.61 -1.06
CA ALA A 339 -0.99 13.70 -2.36
C ALA A 339 0.04 13.62 -3.51
N GLY A 340 -0.19 12.71 -4.45
CA GLY A 340 0.51 12.65 -5.74
C GLY A 340 2.01 12.33 -5.73
N GLY A 341 2.57 11.94 -4.58
CA GLY A 341 3.97 11.54 -4.49
C GLY A 341 4.20 10.04 -4.69
N ILE A 342 5.40 9.59 -4.32
CA ILE A 342 5.87 8.22 -4.51
C ILE A 342 6.27 7.65 -3.15
N PHE A 343 5.73 6.49 -2.81
CA PHE A 343 6.20 5.69 -1.69
C PHE A 343 7.33 4.78 -2.15
N ALA A 344 8.40 4.69 -1.35
CA ALA A 344 9.51 3.78 -1.55
C ALA A 344 9.73 2.94 -0.29
N GLY A 345 9.66 1.62 -0.42
CA GLY A 345 9.88 0.67 0.65
C GLY A 345 11.31 0.14 0.63
N PHE A 346 11.94 0.10 1.79
CA PHE A 346 13.33 -0.31 1.96
C PHE A 346 13.44 -1.60 2.78
N HIS A 347 14.35 -2.47 2.34
CA HIS A 347 14.71 -3.68 3.05
C HIS A 347 15.55 -3.36 4.29
N GLY A 348 16.52 -2.47 4.14
CA GLY A 348 17.53 -2.17 5.15
C GLY A 348 18.46 -3.35 5.43
N ILE A 349 18.90 -3.46 6.69
CA ILE A 349 19.87 -4.47 7.11
C ILE A 349 19.33 -5.88 6.83
N TYR A 350 20.05 -6.65 6.01
CA TYR A 350 19.68 -7.98 5.47
C TYR A 350 18.93 -8.98 6.39
N SER A 351 19.12 -8.93 7.71
CA SER A 351 18.38 -9.76 8.66
C SER A 351 17.99 -9.02 9.94
N GLY A 352 18.10 -7.70 9.93
CA GLY A 352 17.65 -6.84 11.01
C GLY A 352 16.13 -6.71 10.96
N GLY A 353 15.50 -6.60 12.14
CA GLY A 353 14.07 -6.28 12.23
C GLY A 353 13.77 -5.42 13.44
N GLY A 354 12.62 -4.75 13.42
CA GLY A 354 12.25 -3.72 14.39
C GLY A 354 13.38 -2.70 14.57
N LEU A 355 13.64 -2.31 15.82
CA LEU A 355 14.65 -1.31 16.17
C LEU A 355 16.11 -1.71 15.87
N SER A 356 16.35 -2.94 15.42
CA SER A 356 17.69 -3.40 15.01
C SER A 356 17.95 -3.20 13.52
N ASN A 357 16.95 -2.77 12.76
CA ASN A 357 17.08 -2.41 11.37
C ASN A 357 16.90 -0.88 11.26
N GLU A 358 18.02 -0.15 11.20
CA GLU A 358 17.97 1.30 11.15
C GLU A 358 17.84 1.89 9.72
N GLU A 359 17.59 1.04 8.72
CA GLU A 359 17.62 1.40 7.29
C GLU A 359 16.31 1.06 6.56
N ASN A 360 15.30 0.51 7.24
CA ASN A 360 14.07 -0.04 6.65
C ASN A 360 12.87 0.92 6.63
N ALA A 361 13.14 2.21 6.45
CA ALA A 361 12.08 3.21 6.38
C ALA A 361 11.12 2.95 5.20
N VAL A 362 9.97 3.61 5.22
CA VAL A 362 9.23 3.92 3.99
C VAL A 362 9.40 5.40 3.74
N ALA A 363 10.00 5.76 2.61
CA ALA A 363 10.11 7.15 2.20
C ALA A 363 8.89 7.57 1.39
N PHE A 364 8.46 8.82 1.56
CA PHE A 364 7.55 9.50 0.64
C PHE A 364 8.35 10.58 -0.10
N VAL A 365 8.33 10.52 -1.43
CA VAL A 365 9.09 11.38 -2.34
C VAL A 365 8.13 12.31 -3.08
N ASP A 366 8.45 13.59 -3.10
CA ASP A 366 7.83 14.58 -3.96
C ASP A 366 8.45 14.51 -5.37
N PRO A 367 7.68 14.12 -6.41
CA PRO A 367 8.20 13.96 -7.76
C PRO A 367 8.55 15.29 -8.45
N GLU A 368 8.10 16.43 -7.94
CA GLU A 368 8.45 17.74 -8.51
C GLU A 368 9.83 18.22 -8.04
N THR A 369 10.16 17.96 -6.77
CA THR A 369 11.36 18.50 -6.13
C THR A 369 12.43 17.46 -5.85
N GLY A 370 12.08 16.17 -5.86
CA GLY A 370 12.94 15.07 -5.43
C GLY A 370 13.15 15.02 -3.91
N ALA A 371 12.53 15.93 -3.15
CA ALA A 371 12.61 15.93 -1.69
C ALA A 371 11.80 14.77 -1.11
N TYR A 372 12.22 14.26 0.06
CA TYR A 372 11.55 13.15 0.71
C TYR A 372 11.61 13.24 2.24
N PHE A 373 10.75 12.45 2.88
CA PHE A 373 10.77 12.20 4.32
C PHE A 373 10.36 10.74 4.61
N HIS A 374 10.68 10.23 5.80
CA HIS A 374 10.31 8.87 6.21
C HIS A 374 8.88 8.88 6.76
N VAL A 375 7.91 8.43 5.95
CA VAL A 375 6.48 8.36 6.32
C VAL A 375 6.23 7.30 7.39
N ILE A 376 6.97 6.21 7.28
CA ILE A 376 7.21 5.21 8.31
C ILE A 376 8.71 5.23 8.47
N GLY A 377 9.25 5.19 9.68
CA GLY A 377 10.70 5.11 9.78
C GLY A 377 11.21 4.00 10.65
N ASN A 378 12.53 4.01 10.73
CA ASN A 378 13.39 2.94 11.18
C ASN A 378 13.33 2.65 12.70
N ASP A 379 12.65 3.49 13.47
CA ASP A 379 12.32 3.29 14.88
C ASP A 379 10.99 2.57 15.09
N GLU A 380 10.37 2.03 14.03
CA GLU A 380 9.14 1.24 14.17
C GLU A 380 9.41 -0.21 14.60
N PRO A 381 9.03 -0.61 15.82
CA PRO A 381 9.45 -1.88 16.41
C PRO A 381 8.75 -3.10 15.79
N ALA A 382 7.68 -2.89 15.02
CA ALA A 382 6.85 -3.94 14.45
C ALA A 382 7.20 -4.28 12.99
N ILE A 383 8.22 -3.63 12.43
CA ILE A 383 8.54 -3.68 11.00
C ILE A 383 9.89 -4.34 10.77
N GLY A 384 9.94 -5.29 9.84
CA GLY A 384 11.17 -5.94 9.41
C GLY A 384 11.66 -5.38 8.08
N HIS A 385 11.00 -5.77 6.99
CA HIS A 385 11.37 -5.33 5.65
C HIS A 385 10.11 -5.11 4.81
N LEU A 386 9.80 -3.86 4.50
CA LEU A 386 8.60 -3.49 3.72
C LEU A 386 8.89 -3.60 2.22
N ASP A 387 9.13 -4.84 1.80
CA ASP A 387 9.59 -5.19 0.47
C ASP A 387 8.47 -5.18 -0.58
N GLY A 388 7.19 -5.16 -0.18
CA GLY A 388 6.08 -5.08 -1.11
C GLY A 388 5.29 -3.79 -0.97
N LEU A 389 4.99 -3.09 -2.06
CA LEU A 389 4.06 -1.96 -2.10
C LEU A 389 3.03 -2.13 -3.22
N HIS A 390 1.78 -1.81 -2.91
CA HIS A 390 0.71 -1.78 -3.91
C HIS A 390 -0.34 -0.74 -3.55
N SER A 391 -0.57 0.19 -4.47
CA SER A 391 -1.59 1.25 -4.31
C SER A 391 -2.87 0.87 -5.03
N THR A 392 -4.00 1.10 -4.35
CA THR A 392 -5.32 1.16 -4.97
C THR A 392 -5.76 2.62 -5.06
N ARG A 393 -7.05 2.83 -5.31
CA ARG A 393 -7.68 4.15 -5.22
C ARG A 393 -7.47 4.84 -3.87
N ASP A 394 -7.57 4.09 -2.79
CA ASP A 394 -7.76 4.63 -1.43
C ASP A 394 -6.84 4.00 -0.40
N THR A 395 -6.07 2.99 -0.79
CA THR A 395 -5.29 2.17 0.13
C THR A 395 -3.89 1.95 -0.41
N LEU A 396 -2.89 2.15 0.44
CA LEU A 396 -1.52 1.68 0.23
C LEU A 396 -1.33 0.40 1.03
N PHE A 397 -1.08 -0.72 0.35
CA PHE A 397 -0.70 -1.97 0.97
C PHE A 397 0.83 -2.07 1.08
N LEU A 398 1.31 -2.57 2.22
CA LEU A 398 2.73 -2.78 2.48
C LEU A 398 2.97 -4.22 2.95
N ALA A 399 3.72 -5.02 2.20
CA ALA A 399 4.10 -6.36 2.60
C ALA A 399 5.40 -6.31 3.41
N ASP A 400 5.30 -6.67 4.68
CA ASP A 400 6.46 -6.96 5.54
C ASP A 400 6.82 -8.44 5.39
N ILE A 401 7.89 -8.70 4.64
CA ILE A 401 8.31 -10.05 4.30
C ILE A 401 8.65 -10.86 5.57
N SER A 402 9.16 -10.20 6.61
CA SER A 402 9.56 -10.83 7.86
C SER A 402 9.69 -9.77 8.95
N PRO A 403 8.65 -9.54 9.77
CA PRO A 403 8.69 -8.51 10.83
C PRO A 403 9.82 -8.69 11.85
N GLY A 404 10.31 -9.92 12.02
CA GLY A 404 11.47 -10.23 12.86
C GLY A 404 12.82 -10.14 12.14
N GLY A 405 12.85 -9.62 10.92
CA GLY A 405 14.02 -9.45 10.05
C GLY A 405 14.52 -10.74 9.40
N ASN A 406 14.77 -11.77 10.19
CA ASN A 406 15.43 -12.96 9.68
C ASN A 406 14.62 -13.70 8.57
N LEU A 407 15.29 -14.16 7.51
CA LEU A 407 14.70 -14.87 6.36
C LEU A 407 14.85 -16.42 6.41
N SER A 408 15.04 -16.95 7.62
CA SER A 408 15.28 -18.37 7.92
C SER A 408 14.06 -19.02 8.64
N PRO A 409 14.13 -20.33 8.96
CA PRO A 409 13.04 -21.07 9.61
C PRO A 409 12.44 -20.47 10.88
N THR A 410 13.16 -19.60 11.59
CA THR A 410 12.67 -18.95 12.81
C THR A 410 11.51 -17.99 12.55
N ASN A 411 11.41 -17.42 11.35
CA ASN A 411 10.40 -16.43 10.98
C ASN A 411 9.47 -16.94 9.85
N ALA A 412 9.48 -18.24 9.57
CA ALA A 412 8.52 -18.84 8.65
C ALA A 412 7.08 -18.52 9.11
N ASN A 413 6.23 -18.14 8.15
CA ASN A 413 4.84 -17.73 8.39
C ASN A 413 4.68 -16.54 9.36
N SER A 414 5.68 -15.67 9.51
CA SER A 414 5.58 -14.46 10.35
C SER A 414 5.21 -13.20 9.56
N GLY A 415 5.30 -13.26 8.23
CA GLY A 415 5.10 -12.14 7.33
C GLY A 415 3.70 -11.55 7.41
N LYS A 416 3.60 -10.27 7.12
CA LYS A 416 2.39 -9.46 7.26
C LYS A 416 2.16 -8.61 6.03
N ILE A 417 0.91 -8.22 5.83
CA ILE A 417 0.54 -7.12 4.95
C ILE A 417 -0.18 -6.09 5.80
N TYR A 418 0.30 -4.86 5.78
CA TYR A 418 -0.36 -3.69 6.36
C TYR A 418 -1.18 -2.98 5.29
N ALA A 419 -2.29 -2.36 5.69
CA ALA A 419 -3.04 -1.46 4.82
C ALA A 419 -3.11 -0.08 5.48
N ILE A 420 -2.71 0.95 4.73
CA ILE A 420 -2.94 2.35 5.07
C ILE A 420 -4.10 2.81 4.19
N ARG A 421 -5.28 2.94 4.77
CA ARG A 421 -6.49 3.34 4.06
C ARG A 421 -6.82 4.81 4.33
N SER A 422 -7.19 5.54 3.29
CA SER A 422 -7.71 6.89 3.41
C SER A 422 -9.09 6.87 4.07
N LEU A 423 -9.29 7.69 5.09
CA LEU A 423 -10.58 7.99 5.69
C LEU A 423 -11.25 9.22 5.05
N ILE A 424 -10.56 9.86 4.10
CA ILE A 424 -11.13 10.93 3.28
C ILE A 424 -12.21 10.32 2.41
N ARG A 425 -13.44 10.82 2.54
CA ARG A 425 -14.57 10.29 1.79
C ARG A 425 -14.58 10.88 0.37
N PRO A 426 -14.87 10.08 -0.66
CA PRO A 426 -15.12 10.63 -1.99
C PRO A 426 -16.19 11.73 -1.94
N GLY A 427 -15.86 12.91 -2.48
CA GLY A 427 -16.73 14.10 -2.45
C GLY A 427 -16.48 15.07 -1.28
N ASP A 428 -15.65 14.72 -0.30
CA ASP A 428 -15.14 15.63 0.75
C ASP A 428 -13.87 16.32 0.21
N TYR A 429 -14.07 17.26 -0.71
CA TYR A 429 -13.02 17.90 -1.49
C TYR A 429 -12.28 18.99 -0.73
N ASN A 430 -12.90 19.60 0.28
CA ASN A 430 -12.20 20.52 1.18
C ASN A 430 -11.53 19.79 2.36
N ARG A 431 -11.80 18.48 2.53
CA ARG A 431 -11.23 17.59 3.55
C ARG A 431 -11.54 18.02 4.97
N ASP A 432 -12.68 18.66 5.20
CA ASP A 432 -13.11 19.11 6.53
C ASP A 432 -13.87 18.03 7.32
N GLY A 433 -14.05 16.85 6.72
CA GLY A 433 -14.71 15.72 7.33
C GLY A 433 -16.23 15.78 7.17
N LEU A 434 -16.79 16.72 6.41
CA LEU A 434 -18.18 16.79 5.96
C LEU A 434 -18.27 16.66 4.44
N ILE A 435 -19.48 16.43 3.92
CA ILE A 435 -19.73 16.50 2.47
C ILE A 435 -20.87 17.48 2.33
N ASP A 436 -20.55 18.71 1.99
CA ASP A 436 -21.49 19.81 1.90
C ASP A 436 -21.29 20.73 0.69
N ALA A 437 -21.89 21.93 0.72
CA ALA A 437 -21.80 22.88 -0.39
C ALA A 437 -20.42 23.52 -0.53
N ALA A 438 -19.55 23.46 0.48
CA ALA A 438 -18.17 23.94 0.40
C ALA A 438 -17.34 23.04 -0.51
N ASP A 439 -17.56 21.73 -0.51
CA ASP A 439 -16.87 20.80 -1.42
C ASP A 439 -17.18 21.08 -2.89
N TYR A 440 -18.43 21.45 -3.18
CA TYR A 440 -18.82 21.89 -4.52
C TYR A 440 -18.03 23.12 -4.98
N THR A 441 -17.69 24.04 -4.05
CA THR A 441 -16.88 25.20 -4.42
C THR A 441 -15.46 24.82 -4.78
N VAL A 442 -14.86 23.85 -4.06
CA VAL A 442 -13.54 23.30 -4.42
C VAL A 442 -13.58 22.72 -5.83
N TRP A 443 -14.52 21.80 -6.10
CA TRP A 443 -14.67 21.21 -7.44
C TRP A 443 -14.87 22.27 -8.53
N ARG A 444 -15.74 23.26 -8.27
CA ARG A 444 -16.06 24.30 -9.25
C ARG A 444 -14.85 25.17 -9.58
N ASP A 445 -14.04 25.49 -8.57
CA ASP A 445 -12.88 26.36 -8.70
C ASP A 445 -11.70 25.64 -9.39
N THR A 446 -11.58 24.31 -9.22
CA THR A 446 -10.53 23.49 -9.82
C THR A 446 -10.96 22.75 -11.10
N GLN A 447 -12.17 23.02 -11.62
CA GLN A 447 -12.72 22.31 -12.77
C GLN A 447 -11.81 22.45 -14.01
N GLY A 448 -11.40 21.31 -14.58
CA GLY A 448 -10.52 21.23 -15.75
C GLY A 448 -9.04 21.06 -15.41
N GLU A 449 -8.67 21.01 -14.13
CA GLU A 449 -7.33 20.61 -13.71
C GLU A 449 -7.08 19.11 -14.01
N SER A 450 -5.82 18.75 -14.22
CA SER A 450 -5.37 17.38 -14.47
C SER A 450 -4.00 17.18 -13.82
N GLY A 451 -3.77 16.02 -13.19
CA GLY A 451 -2.58 15.79 -12.40
C GLY A 451 -2.80 14.75 -11.30
N LEU A 452 -1.73 14.42 -10.59
CA LEU A 452 -1.83 13.60 -9.38
C LEU A 452 -2.21 14.45 -8.17
N GLY A 453 -2.90 13.84 -7.20
CA GLY A 453 -3.14 14.46 -5.88
C GLY A 453 -4.16 15.61 -5.86
N LEU A 454 -4.97 15.74 -6.91
CA LEU A 454 -6.01 16.78 -7.00
C LEU A 454 -7.06 16.57 -5.91
N ALA A 455 -7.40 17.63 -5.18
CA ALA A 455 -8.33 17.53 -4.06
C ALA A 455 -9.75 17.13 -4.49
N ALA A 456 -10.17 17.58 -5.69
CA ALA A 456 -11.49 17.35 -6.25
C ALA A 456 -11.56 16.18 -7.26
N ASP A 457 -10.52 15.36 -7.37
CA ASP A 457 -10.50 14.13 -8.18
C ASP A 457 -11.16 12.97 -7.37
N GLY A 458 -12.48 13.07 -7.26
CA GLY A 458 -13.32 12.14 -6.51
C GLY A 458 -13.62 10.84 -7.26
N ASP A 459 -13.42 10.78 -8.57
CA ASP A 459 -13.53 9.55 -9.38
C ASP A 459 -12.17 8.93 -9.76
N GLY A 460 -11.06 9.59 -9.40
CA GLY A 460 -9.67 9.11 -9.45
C GLY A 460 -9.19 8.83 -10.87
N ASP A 461 -9.74 9.54 -11.85
CA ASP A 461 -9.29 9.50 -13.22
C ASP A 461 -8.12 10.49 -13.48
N PHE A 462 -7.64 11.14 -12.42
CA PHE A 462 -6.56 12.12 -12.40
C PHE A 462 -6.90 13.43 -13.14
N ALA A 463 -8.19 13.75 -13.27
CA ALA A 463 -8.70 15.03 -13.73
C ALA A 463 -9.84 15.52 -12.83
N VAL A 464 -10.12 16.83 -12.85
CA VAL A 464 -11.30 17.39 -12.19
C VAL A 464 -12.36 17.70 -13.24
N GLY A 465 -13.33 16.82 -13.38
CA GLY A 465 -14.34 16.81 -14.42
C GLY A 465 -15.78 16.65 -13.92
N LEU A 466 -16.66 16.21 -14.81
CA LEU A 466 -18.06 15.97 -14.47
C LEU A 466 -18.27 14.68 -13.67
N GLY A 467 -17.36 13.71 -13.79
CA GLY A 467 -17.42 12.49 -12.99
C GLY A 467 -17.24 12.78 -11.50
N ASP A 468 -16.34 13.71 -11.15
CA ASP A 468 -16.17 14.22 -9.79
C ASP A 468 -17.41 14.94 -9.26
N TYR A 469 -18.03 15.77 -10.09
CA TYR A 469 -19.29 16.39 -9.71
C TYR A 469 -20.35 15.34 -9.37
N ASP A 470 -20.41 14.25 -10.13
CA ASP A 470 -21.34 13.16 -9.88
C ASP A 470 -21.00 12.44 -8.56
N VAL A 471 -19.72 12.22 -8.26
CA VAL A 471 -19.26 11.69 -6.96
C VAL A 471 -19.71 12.60 -5.81
N TRP A 472 -19.40 13.89 -5.87
CA TRP A 472 -19.83 14.85 -4.84
C TRP A 472 -21.35 14.89 -4.70
N ARG A 473 -22.08 15.00 -5.81
CA ARG A 473 -23.54 15.09 -5.82
C ARG A 473 -24.18 13.87 -5.14
N ASP A 474 -23.71 12.68 -5.49
CA ASP A 474 -24.27 11.44 -4.97
C ASP A 474 -23.95 11.29 -3.47
N ALA A 475 -22.73 11.65 -3.06
CA ALA A 475 -22.33 11.63 -1.66
C ALA A 475 -23.04 12.70 -0.80
N TYR A 476 -23.22 13.92 -1.35
CA TYR A 476 -23.97 15.01 -0.73
C TYR A 476 -25.43 14.61 -0.48
N ASN A 477 -26.08 14.00 -1.49
CA ASN A 477 -27.43 13.48 -1.34
C ASN A 477 -27.54 12.40 -0.25
N ALA A 478 -26.55 11.49 -0.17
CA ALA A 478 -26.50 10.48 0.89
C ALA A 478 -26.34 11.12 2.28
N ALA A 479 -25.49 12.13 2.41
CA ALA A 479 -25.28 12.87 3.65
C ALA A 479 -26.57 13.58 4.12
N LEU A 480 -27.32 14.19 3.20
CA LEU A 480 -28.62 14.81 3.51
C LEU A 480 -29.64 13.80 4.05
N VAL A 481 -29.74 12.62 3.44
CA VAL A 481 -30.66 11.56 3.89
C VAL A 481 -30.27 11.05 5.28
N ALA A 482 -28.98 10.84 5.53
CA ALA A 482 -28.48 10.45 6.85
C ALA A 482 -28.77 11.51 7.92
N GLY A 483 -28.61 12.79 7.59
CA GLY A 483 -28.95 13.92 8.46
C GLY A 483 -30.44 14.00 8.79
N ALA A 484 -31.31 13.76 7.80
CA ALA A 484 -32.76 13.71 8.00
C ALA A 484 -33.20 12.59 8.96
N ASN A 485 -32.54 11.43 8.92
CA ASN A 485 -32.80 10.29 9.81
C ASN A 485 -32.31 10.50 11.25
N ARG A 486 -31.40 11.45 11.49
CA ARG A 486 -30.93 11.84 12.83
C ARG A 486 -31.80 12.92 13.48
N ALA A 487 -32.75 13.51 12.76
CA ALA A 487 -33.70 14.44 13.36
C ALA A 487 -34.65 13.68 14.30
N PRO A 488 -34.86 14.13 15.56
CA PRO A 488 -35.82 13.50 16.45
C PRO A 488 -37.20 13.55 15.80
N ALA A 489 -37.85 12.38 15.65
CA ALA A 489 -39.18 12.29 15.06
C ALA A 489 -40.11 13.33 15.74
N PRO A 490 -40.94 14.07 15.00
CA PRO A 490 -41.83 15.08 15.58
C PRO A 490 -42.70 14.54 16.74
N GLY A 491 -42.98 13.24 16.73
CA GLY A 491 -43.67 12.54 17.81
C GLY A 491 -42.89 12.43 19.13
N ALA A 492 -41.56 12.40 19.12
CA ALA A 492 -40.74 12.26 20.33
C ALA A 492 -40.79 13.51 21.21
N VAL A 493 -40.69 14.70 20.60
CA VAL A 493 -40.86 15.99 21.29
C VAL A 493 -42.31 16.18 21.75
N THR A 494 -43.27 15.76 20.92
CA THR A 494 -44.70 15.81 21.27
C THR A 494 -45.03 14.86 22.43
N LEU A 495 -44.46 13.65 22.47
CA LEU A 495 -44.62 12.68 23.56
C LEU A 495 -43.92 13.13 24.85
N LEU A 496 -42.77 13.81 24.77
CA LEU A 496 -42.10 14.44 25.91
C LEU A 496 -42.94 15.58 26.50
N LEU A 497 -43.54 16.42 25.64
CA LEU A 497 -44.43 17.51 26.06
C LEU A 497 -45.74 16.96 26.65
N ILE A 498 -46.34 15.94 26.03
CA ILE A 498 -47.55 15.27 26.58
C ILE A 498 -47.21 14.58 27.90
N GLY A 499 -46.07 13.90 28.00
CA GLY A 499 -45.59 13.26 29.23
C GLY A 499 -45.35 14.25 30.37
N ALA A 500 -44.76 15.42 30.07
CA ALA A 500 -44.57 16.50 31.03
C ALA A 500 -45.90 17.09 31.53
N VAL A 501 -46.90 17.26 30.65
CA VAL A 501 -48.24 17.71 31.02
C VAL A 501 -48.97 16.68 31.89
N PHE A 502 -48.83 15.38 31.59
CA PHE A 502 -49.38 14.31 32.43
C PHE A 502 -48.69 14.22 33.81
N ALA A 503 -47.38 14.39 33.88
CA ALA A 503 -46.63 14.40 35.14
C ALA A 503 -47.02 15.57 36.05
N ILE A 504 -47.20 16.77 35.49
CA ILE A 504 -47.67 17.96 36.22
C ILE A 504 -49.12 17.76 36.72
N GLY A 505 -49.98 17.13 35.93
CA GLY A 505 -51.36 16.78 36.32
C GLY A 505 -51.45 15.74 37.43
N LEU A 506 -50.55 14.74 37.46
CA LEU A 506 -50.49 13.76 38.55
C LEU A 506 -49.95 14.35 39.85
N CYS A 507 -48.94 15.23 39.80
CA CYS A 507 -48.42 15.92 40.99
C CYS A 507 -49.46 16.88 41.61
N ALA A 508 -50.34 17.49 40.80
CA ALA A 508 -51.42 18.34 41.30
C ALA A 508 -52.54 17.54 42.00
N ARG A 509 -52.82 16.29 41.58
CA ARG A 509 -53.85 15.43 42.19
C ARG A 509 -53.43 14.80 43.52
N VAL A 510 -52.13 14.56 43.73
CA VAL A 510 -51.64 14.00 45.00
C VAL A 510 -51.64 15.04 46.13
N ARG A 511 -51.52 16.34 45.79
CA ARG A 511 -51.53 17.43 46.78
C ARG A 511 -52.92 17.76 47.37
N SER A 512 -54.03 17.34 46.74
CA SER A 512 -55.38 17.64 47.27
C SER A 512 -55.93 16.60 48.25
N LYS A 513 -55.23 15.48 48.49
CA LYS A 513 -55.72 14.39 49.36
C LYS A 513 -55.15 14.36 50.79
N ASN A 514 -54.20 15.22 51.15
CA ASN A 514 -53.54 15.19 52.48
C ASN A 514 -53.84 16.40 53.38
N SER A 515 -54.98 17.08 53.21
CA SER A 515 -55.43 18.12 54.15
C SER A 515 -56.58 17.62 55.03
N SER A 516 -56.29 16.71 55.94
CA SER A 516 -57.04 16.60 57.19
C SER A 516 -56.24 15.85 58.25
N ASP A 517 -56.08 16.51 59.38
CA ASP A 517 -55.84 15.96 60.72
C ASP A 517 -54.39 15.90 61.22
N THR A 518 -54.01 16.90 62.02
CA THR A 518 -53.15 16.70 63.19
C THR A 518 -53.39 17.81 64.21
N ARG A 519 -54.05 17.45 65.31
CA ARG A 519 -54.34 18.30 66.48
C ARG A 519 -53.05 18.62 67.23
N PHE A 520 -52.83 19.90 67.52
CA PHE A 520 -51.94 20.35 68.59
C PHE A 520 -52.62 20.14 69.96
N ARG A 521 -51.95 19.46 70.88
CA ARG A 521 -52.24 19.51 72.33
C ARG A 521 -50.99 20.03 73.04
N GLU A 522 -51.20 21.07 73.84
CA GLU A 522 -50.24 21.76 74.68
C GLU A 522 -49.66 20.87 75.79
N PHE A 523 -48.42 21.15 76.18
CA PHE A 523 -47.89 20.78 77.49
C PHE A 523 -46.91 21.88 77.98
N THR A 524 -47.33 22.63 79.00
CA THR A 524 -46.50 23.48 79.87
C THR A 524 -45.94 22.67 81.05
N PRO A 525 -44.77 23.02 81.60
CA PRO A 525 -44.72 23.48 83.02
C PRO A 525 -43.60 24.54 83.27
N PRO A 526 -43.31 24.96 84.52
CA PRO A 526 -43.97 26.02 85.28
C PRO A 526 -43.07 27.25 85.59
N LEU A 527 -43.69 28.29 86.16
CA LEU A 527 -43.10 29.55 86.63
C LEU A 527 -42.41 29.47 88.00
N GLY A 528 -41.46 30.39 88.22
CA GLY A 528 -41.02 30.93 89.52
C GLY A 528 -39.51 30.80 89.75
N GLY A 529 -38.72 31.81 90.16
CA GLY A 529 -38.97 33.19 90.56
C GLY A 529 -37.72 33.74 91.26
N SER A 530 -37.49 35.06 91.12
CA SER A 530 -36.67 35.99 91.95
C SER A 530 -35.28 35.58 92.44
N ALA A 531 -34.25 36.29 91.97
CA ALA A 531 -33.51 37.37 92.66
C ALA A 531 -32.36 37.84 91.79
#